data_AF-A0A352V666-F1
#
_entry.id   AF-A0A352V666-F1
#
_cell.length_a   1.000
_cell.length_b   1.000
_cell.length_c   1.000
_cell.angle_alpha   90.00
_cell.angle_beta   90.00
_cell.angle_gamma   90.00
#
_symmetry.space_group_name_H-M   'P 1'
#
loop_
_entity.id
_entity.type
_entity.pdbx_description
1 polymer ?
#
loop_
_entity_poly.entity_id
_entity_poly.type
_entity_poly.pdbx_seq_one_letter_code
_entity_poly.pdbx_strand_id
1 'polypeptide(L)'
;TVTFDGDAATTASNPTSKTVTSPATKVDELPDAPAKTGFYFGGWFTAKNGAGTEFTATTVVTASITVYAKWTAVPVFTVSFNTDSGSAVASQSIAENSKATRPATNPTKSGYTFDNWYADSGKTTVYDFNTAVTSAKTIYAKWTANMYTVTFDGDGATTEAVSATKTVVSPATTVVTLPTAPVKTGYTFAGWYTDKNGAGTEFTATTVVTGDVKVYAKWNSYSYTVTFDGDYATKTVATPATTVVTLPTAPAKTGYTFAGWYTEENGEGTEFTAASVVTGDVKVYAKLTINQYTVTYNSNNATGGTVPDVQTQNYNSSITVRSNSGILVYLPENAESRKFGGWNTKADGTGVNYLVGSGGFTLTEDIILYVKWGVFNLRDTGPAGGLIFYDKGVYSDGWRYLESWTEDEAGCYFNSNVIIDLTVVTSTANGTGYANTYNAMEGAEYVAAEVVRNATHGGKNDWFMPSLDELNQMCWVLHSKGWPNVNNPAYGTNQVGGFRDTFYWSSSIEDKATVWYISFSDGDQRYTDCRGLYLPVRAVRAF
;
A
#
# COMPACT_ATOMS: atom_id res chain seq x y z
N THR A 1 105.09 68.38 43.34
CA THR A 1 103.75 68.33 42.72
C THR A 1 103.42 66.91 42.31
N VAL A 2 102.19 66.45 42.52
CA VAL A 2 101.70 65.14 42.03
C VAL A 2 100.70 65.39 40.91
N THR A 3 100.99 64.89 39.72
CA THR A 3 100.11 65.00 38.55
C THR A 3 99.38 63.67 38.35
N PHE A 4 98.05 63.69 38.19
CA PHE A 4 97.24 62.49 37.95
C PHE A 4 96.88 62.40 36.47
N ASP A 5 97.28 61.32 35.81
CA ASP A 5 97.01 61.07 34.40
C ASP A 5 96.00 59.92 34.27
N GLY A 6 94.79 60.24 33.80
CA GLY A 6 93.71 59.26 33.63
C GLY A 6 94.01 58.13 32.64
N ASP A 7 95.13 58.19 31.92
CA ASP A 7 95.64 57.14 31.02
C ASP A 7 94.53 56.64 30.05
N ALA A 8 94.02 57.61 29.28
CA ALA A 8 92.87 57.49 28.39
C ALA A 8 91.53 57.19 29.10
N ALA A 9 91.30 57.83 30.25
CA ALA A 9 89.98 57.91 30.87
C ALA A 9 88.95 58.56 29.93
N THR A 10 87.70 58.10 30.00
CA THR A 10 86.58 58.61 29.20
C THR A 10 85.80 59.73 29.88
N THR A 11 86.12 60.09 31.13
CA THR A 11 85.54 61.27 31.83
C THR A 11 86.15 62.57 31.32
N ALA A 12 85.33 63.61 31.09
CA ALA A 12 85.70 64.85 30.40
C ALA A 12 86.73 65.76 31.11
N SER A 13 87.20 65.41 32.31
CA SER A 13 88.27 66.11 33.01
C SER A 13 89.32 65.11 33.48
N ASN A 14 90.55 65.23 32.96
CA ASN A 14 91.70 64.58 33.59
C ASN A 14 91.82 65.08 35.04
N PRO A 15 91.98 64.20 36.04
CA PRO A 15 92.07 64.63 37.42
C PRO A 15 93.26 65.58 37.60
N THR A 16 92.99 66.77 38.14
CA THR A 16 93.94 67.89 38.22
C THR A 16 95.14 67.57 39.12
N SER A 17 96.30 68.16 38.81
CA SER A 17 97.50 68.08 39.64
C SER A 17 97.25 68.61 41.06
N LYS A 18 97.79 67.93 42.08
CA LYS A 18 97.81 68.41 43.48
C LYS A 18 99.23 68.86 43.88
N THR A 19 99.33 69.97 44.59
CA THR A 19 100.61 70.50 45.10
C THR A 19 100.78 70.10 46.56
N VAL A 20 101.97 69.62 46.92
CA VAL A 20 102.34 69.26 48.29
C VAL A 20 103.48 70.17 48.72
N THR A 21 103.34 70.87 49.85
CA THR A 21 104.31 71.88 50.36
C THR A 21 105.10 71.34 51.53
N SER A 22 106.44 71.44 51.48
CA SER A 22 107.32 71.07 52.60
C SER A 22 106.98 71.86 53.88
N PRO A 23 106.94 71.24 55.08
CA PRO A 23 107.37 69.87 55.39
C PRO A 23 106.29 68.80 55.20
N ALA A 24 105.10 69.12 54.67
CA ALA A 24 104.16 68.08 54.28
C ALA A 24 104.74 67.29 53.10
N THR A 25 104.75 65.97 53.21
CA THR A 25 105.35 65.06 52.23
C THR A 25 104.34 64.07 51.65
N LYS A 26 103.03 64.26 51.86
CA LYS A 26 101.96 63.37 51.36
C LYS A 26 100.81 64.19 50.76
N VAL A 27 99.95 63.54 49.98
CA VAL A 27 98.75 64.17 49.41
C VAL A 27 97.57 63.92 50.37
N ASP A 28 96.85 64.98 50.76
CA ASP A 28 95.75 64.87 51.75
C ASP A 28 94.57 64.00 51.27
N GLU A 29 94.31 63.98 49.95
CA GLU A 29 93.24 63.19 49.34
C GLU A 29 93.55 62.86 47.87
N LEU A 30 93.13 61.69 47.38
CA LEU A 30 93.20 61.36 45.95
C LEU A 30 92.05 62.03 45.18
N PRO A 31 92.17 62.25 43.85
CA PRO A 31 91.01 62.64 43.04
C PRO A 31 89.99 61.50 42.96
N ASP A 32 88.74 61.86 42.62
CA ASP A 32 87.70 60.87 42.30
C ASP A 32 88.19 59.89 41.23
N ALA A 33 87.76 58.63 41.37
CA ALA A 33 88.12 57.59 40.41
C ALA A 33 87.67 58.01 39.01
N PRO A 34 88.60 58.13 38.02
CA PRO A 34 88.20 58.36 36.65
C PRO A 34 87.39 57.16 36.16
N ALA A 35 86.56 57.36 35.13
CA ALA A 35 85.89 56.26 34.44
C ALA A 35 86.52 56.02 33.07
N LYS A 36 86.61 54.75 32.66
CA LYS A 36 86.98 54.33 31.31
C LYS A 36 85.99 53.27 30.84
N THR A 37 85.23 53.56 29.78
CA THR A 37 84.21 52.64 29.26
C THR A 37 84.79 51.25 29.00
N GLY A 38 84.18 50.23 29.61
CA GLY A 38 84.62 48.83 29.48
C GLY A 38 85.77 48.40 30.40
N PHE A 39 86.17 49.25 31.37
CA PHE A 39 87.23 48.94 32.34
C PHE A 39 86.83 49.30 33.77
N TYR A 40 87.28 48.52 34.74
CA TYR A 40 87.30 48.87 36.17
C TYR A 40 88.54 49.71 36.49
N PHE A 41 88.38 50.74 37.31
CA PHE A 41 89.50 51.54 37.85
C PHE A 41 90.19 50.75 38.97
N GLY A 42 91.47 50.43 38.76
CA GLY A 42 92.27 49.60 39.66
C GLY A 42 93.23 50.38 40.57
N GLY A 43 93.13 51.71 40.61
CA GLY A 43 93.98 52.58 41.43
C GLY A 43 94.97 53.45 40.63
N TRP A 44 95.76 54.26 41.34
CA TRP A 44 96.80 55.14 40.78
C TRP A 44 98.17 54.48 40.93
N PHE A 45 99.03 54.54 39.92
CA PHE A 45 100.34 53.88 39.92
C PHE A 45 101.45 54.78 39.40
N THR A 46 102.69 54.54 39.84
CA THR A 46 103.83 55.43 39.55
C THR A 46 104.36 55.36 38.12
N ALA A 47 103.85 54.46 37.27
CA ALA A 47 104.17 54.39 35.84
C ALA A 47 102.93 54.14 34.96
N LYS A 48 103.05 54.47 33.67
CA LYS A 48 101.98 54.33 32.65
C LYS A 48 101.40 52.92 32.60
N ASN A 49 100.13 52.80 32.17
CA ASN A 49 99.35 51.56 32.07
C ASN A 49 99.16 50.84 33.42
N GLY A 50 99.17 51.58 34.53
CA GLY A 50 99.01 51.00 35.86
C GLY A 50 100.21 50.16 36.34
N ALA A 51 101.41 50.43 35.81
CA ALA A 51 102.65 49.75 36.17
C ALA A 51 103.40 50.49 37.30
N GLY A 52 104.41 49.84 37.89
CA GLY A 52 105.17 50.41 39.02
C GLY A 52 104.47 50.16 40.35
N THR A 53 104.74 51.02 41.33
CA THR A 53 104.16 50.91 42.68
C THR A 53 102.82 51.63 42.74
N GLU A 54 101.87 51.07 43.48
CA GLU A 54 100.61 51.74 43.76
C GLU A 54 100.86 53.06 44.52
N PHE A 55 100.22 54.11 44.05
CA PHE A 55 100.21 55.42 44.65
C PHE A 55 98.90 55.61 45.42
N THR A 56 99.01 55.80 46.73
CA THR A 56 97.87 56.06 47.61
C THR A 56 98.05 57.41 48.28
N ALA A 57 97.02 57.91 49.00
CA ALA A 57 97.15 59.12 49.81
C ALA A 57 98.29 59.03 50.86
N THR A 58 98.72 57.81 51.21
CA THR A 58 99.78 57.60 52.20
C THR A 58 101.20 57.58 51.61
N THR A 59 101.33 57.56 50.28
CA THR A 59 102.63 57.49 49.59
C THR A 59 103.41 58.80 49.79
N VAL A 60 104.66 58.69 50.26
CA VAL A 60 105.55 59.84 50.51
C VAL A 60 106.05 60.40 49.18
N VAL A 61 105.93 61.71 48.99
CA VAL A 61 106.31 62.49 47.81
C VAL A 61 107.55 63.31 48.15
N THR A 62 108.71 62.87 47.66
CA THR A 62 110.01 63.55 47.87
C THR A 62 110.44 64.39 46.67
N ALA A 63 109.79 64.22 45.51
CA ALA A 63 109.99 64.99 44.28
C ALA A 63 108.69 65.06 43.47
N SER A 64 108.65 65.90 42.44
CA SER A 64 107.49 65.93 41.54
C SER A 64 107.33 64.61 40.79
N ILE A 65 106.11 64.07 40.76
CA ILE A 65 105.78 62.75 40.20
C ILE A 65 104.47 62.82 39.39
N THR A 66 104.36 62.01 38.34
CA THR A 66 103.11 61.75 37.62
C THR A 66 102.66 60.32 37.90
N VAL A 67 101.39 60.15 38.25
CA VAL A 67 100.78 58.85 38.53
C VAL A 67 99.66 58.58 37.54
N TYR A 68 99.50 57.32 37.16
CA TYR A 68 98.65 56.89 36.05
C TYR A 68 97.57 55.92 36.52
N ALA A 69 96.37 56.04 35.97
CA ALA A 69 95.27 55.13 36.28
C ALA A 69 95.57 53.70 35.80
N LYS A 70 95.29 52.70 36.64
CA LYS A 70 95.27 51.29 36.23
C LYS A 70 93.87 50.89 35.80
N TRP A 71 93.79 50.18 34.67
CA TRP A 71 92.53 49.75 34.09
C TRP A 71 92.49 48.23 33.93
N THR A 72 91.44 47.60 34.45
CA THR A 72 91.18 46.16 34.25
C THR A 72 89.97 46.02 33.35
N ALA A 73 90.08 45.30 32.23
CA ALA A 73 88.96 45.12 31.30
C ALA A 73 87.78 44.44 32.01
N VAL A 74 86.58 44.97 31.81
CA VAL A 74 85.33 44.35 32.30
C VAL A 74 85.12 43.06 31.49
N PRO A 75 84.99 41.89 32.14
CA PRO A 75 84.72 40.64 31.43
C PRO A 75 83.46 40.75 30.58
N VAL A 76 83.46 40.10 29.42
CA VAL A 76 82.26 39.96 28.59
C VAL A 76 81.84 38.49 28.54
N PHE A 77 80.56 38.24 28.78
CA PHE A 77 79.96 36.92 28.79
C PHE A 77 79.08 36.73 27.56
N THR A 78 79.18 35.55 26.95
CA THR A 78 78.29 35.17 25.85
C THR A 78 77.00 34.61 26.41
N VAL A 79 75.87 35.18 25.98
CA VAL A 79 74.52 34.66 26.20
C VAL A 79 74.05 34.06 24.88
N SER A 80 73.91 32.73 24.84
CA SER A 80 73.43 31.99 23.66
C SER A 80 71.96 31.61 23.81
N PHE A 81 71.27 31.48 22.68
CA PHE A 81 69.86 31.10 22.64
C PHE A 81 69.72 29.74 21.96
N ASN A 82 69.26 28.74 22.70
CA ASN A 82 68.92 27.43 22.15
C ASN A 82 67.42 27.41 21.82
N THR A 83 67.09 27.36 20.52
CA THR A 83 65.71 27.43 20.01
C THR A 83 65.02 26.08 19.91
N ASP A 84 65.71 24.98 20.26
CA ASP A 84 65.17 23.62 20.21
C ASP A 84 64.55 23.27 18.84
N SER A 85 65.35 23.45 17.78
CA SER A 85 64.96 23.31 16.36
C SER A 85 63.96 24.35 15.82
N GLY A 86 63.65 25.41 16.58
CA GLY A 86 62.96 26.60 16.07
C GLY A 86 63.89 27.53 15.26
N SER A 87 63.33 28.60 14.69
CA SER A 87 64.08 29.63 13.94
C SER A 87 65.25 30.19 14.76
N ALA A 88 66.41 30.38 14.14
CA ALA A 88 67.65 30.79 14.82
C ALA A 88 67.55 32.17 15.49
N VAL A 89 68.22 32.32 16.65
CA VAL A 89 68.35 33.58 17.40
C VAL A 89 69.83 33.83 17.68
N ALA A 90 70.33 35.01 17.30
CA ALA A 90 71.73 35.37 17.47
C ALA A 90 72.13 35.48 18.95
N SER A 91 73.35 35.05 19.28
CA SER A 91 73.93 35.23 20.62
C SER A 91 74.26 36.70 20.91
N GLN A 92 74.37 37.03 22.19
CA GLN A 92 74.73 38.36 22.67
C GLN A 92 76.02 38.33 23.48
N SER A 93 76.82 39.39 23.35
CA SER A 93 78.02 39.63 24.18
C SER A 93 77.70 40.71 25.21
N ILE A 94 77.62 40.32 26.48
CA ILE A 94 77.15 41.17 27.59
C ILE A 94 78.31 41.43 28.54
N ALA A 95 78.60 42.70 28.84
CA ALA A 95 79.57 43.05 29.88
C ALA A 95 79.11 42.54 31.25
N GLU A 96 80.04 42.12 32.10
CA GLU A 96 79.77 41.67 33.47
C GLU A 96 78.87 42.66 34.21
N ASN A 97 77.90 42.12 34.96
CA ASN A 97 76.88 42.86 35.70
C ASN A 97 75.89 43.67 34.85
N SER A 98 75.98 43.61 33.52
CA SER A 98 74.96 44.18 32.61
C SER A 98 73.84 43.16 32.31
N LYS A 99 72.76 43.62 31.68
CA LYS A 99 71.58 42.81 31.36
C LYS A 99 71.61 42.32 29.91
N ALA A 100 71.12 41.12 29.66
CA ALA A 100 70.84 40.65 28.30
C ALA A 100 69.60 41.36 27.73
N THR A 101 69.55 41.54 26.41
CA THR A 101 68.37 42.09 25.73
C THR A 101 67.45 40.96 25.27
N ARG A 102 66.14 41.06 25.50
CA ARG A 102 65.21 40.07 24.95
C ARG A 102 65.16 40.19 23.42
N PRO A 103 65.22 39.07 22.65
CA PRO A 103 65.04 39.11 21.20
C PRO A 103 63.74 39.82 20.82
N ALA A 104 63.79 40.69 19.79
CA ALA A 104 62.66 41.52 19.38
C ALA A 104 61.47 40.69 18.84
N THR A 105 61.76 39.55 18.23
CA THR A 105 60.76 38.59 17.75
C THR A 105 60.97 37.25 18.46
N ASN A 106 59.88 36.62 18.89
CA ASN A 106 59.93 35.25 19.36
C ASN A 106 60.36 34.31 18.21
N PRO A 107 61.12 33.24 18.48
CA PRO A 107 61.39 32.24 17.46
C PRO A 107 60.09 31.53 17.05
N THR A 108 60.09 30.92 15.86
CA THR A 108 58.97 30.12 15.34
C THR A 108 59.38 28.65 15.19
N LYS A 109 58.46 27.73 15.49
CA LYS A 109 58.63 26.28 15.25
C LYS A 109 57.32 25.72 14.71
N SER A 110 57.34 25.14 13.50
CA SER A 110 56.12 24.69 12.81
C SER A 110 55.31 23.73 13.68
N GLY A 111 54.03 24.05 13.90
CA GLY A 111 53.11 23.24 14.70
C GLY A 111 53.31 23.33 16.22
N TYR A 112 54.07 24.32 16.70
CA TYR A 112 54.23 24.63 18.11
C TYR A 112 54.03 26.14 18.36
N THR A 113 53.57 26.47 19.56
CA THR A 113 53.49 27.84 20.08
C THR A 113 54.69 28.10 20.99
N PHE A 114 55.36 29.24 20.82
CA PHE A 114 56.47 29.66 21.69
C PHE A 114 55.92 30.08 23.05
N ASP A 115 56.34 29.41 24.12
CA ASP A 115 55.91 29.75 25.48
C ASP A 115 56.75 30.89 26.04
N ASN A 116 58.04 30.61 26.30
CA ASN A 116 58.97 31.58 26.86
C ASN A 116 60.43 31.11 26.75
N TRP A 117 61.35 31.96 27.20
CA TRP A 117 62.77 31.69 27.41
C TRP A 117 63.03 31.19 28.84
N TYR A 118 63.88 30.19 28.99
CA TYR A 118 64.19 29.51 30.25
C TYR A 118 65.69 29.48 30.53
N ALA A 119 66.07 29.64 31.80
CA ALA A 119 67.45 29.73 32.25
C ALA A 119 68.19 28.38 32.28
N ASP A 120 67.44 27.28 32.24
CA ASP A 120 67.94 25.91 32.36
C ASP A 120 67.50 25.04 31.17
N SER A 121 68.30 24.01 30.86
CA SER A 121 67.99 23.05 29.79
C SER A 121 66.74 22.22 30.06
N GLY A 122 66.35 22.07 31.33
CA GLY A 122 65.12 21.43 31.77
C GLY A 122 63.86 22.27 31.52
N LYS A 123 64.00 23.54 31.10
CA LYS A 123 62.89 24.48 30.83
C LYS A 123 61.96 24.64 32.05
N THR A 124 62.55 24.70 33.25
CA THR A 124 61.82 24.79 34.53
C THR A 124 61.77 26.21 35.09
N THR A 125 62.83 27.00 34.89
CA THR A 125 62.97 28.37 35.42
C THR A 125 62.91 29.38 34.28
N VAL A 126 61.90 30.26 34.26
CA VAL A 126 61.80 31.33 33.26
C VAL A 126 63.00 32.28 33.41
N TYR A 127 63.62 32.63 32.29
CA TYR A 127 64.72 33.58 32.30
C TYR A 127 64.20 35.02 32.38
N ASP A 128 64.60 35.74 33.43
CA ASP A 128 64.31 37.15 33.60
C ASP A 128 65.43 38.01 33.00
N PHE A 129 65.11 38.74 31.92
CA PHE A 129 66.04 39.65 31.23
C PHE A 129 66.42 40.88 32.07
N ASN A 130 65.82 41.08 33.24
CA ASN A 130 66.27 42.08 34.20
C ASN A 130 67.41 41.60 35.11
N THR A 131 67.77 40.31 35.06
CA THR A 131 68.87 39.76 35.84
C THR A 131 70.23 40.13 35.24
N ALA A 132 71.17 40.49 36.11
CA ALA A 132 72.54 40.79 35.71
C ALA A 132 73.26 39.51 35.24
N VAL A 133 74.04 39.62 34.17
CA VAL A 133 74.84 38.53 33.62
C VAL A 133 76.21 38.52 34.31
N THR A 134 76.46 37.48 35.10
CA THR A 134 77.72 37.30 35.85
C THR A 134 78.58 36.13 35.34
N SER A 135 78.08 35.37 34.38
CA SER A 135 78.81 34.29 33.69
C SER A 135 78.17 33.95 32.35
N ALA A 136 78.91 33.29 31.46
CA ALA A 136 78.39 32.80 30.18
C ALA A 136 77.25 31.78 30.43
N LYS A 137 76.18 31.85 29.63
CA LYS A 137 75.01 30.98 29.78
C LYS A 137 74.26 30.78 28.48
N THR A 138 73.51 29.68 28.44
CA THR A 138 72.55 29.37 27.38
C THR A 138 71.15 29.54 27.93
N ILE A 139 70.28 30.20 27.17
CA ILE A 139 68.86 30.37 27.46
C ILE A 139 68.07 29.50 26.46
N TYR A 140 67.05 28.78 26.93
CA TYR A 140 66.37 27.73 26.18
C TYR A 140 64.92 28.12 25.85
N ALA A 141 64.50 27.95 24.60
CA ALA A 141 63.11 28.12 24.20
C ALA A 141 62.26 26.93 24.69
N LYS A 142 61.06 27.22 25.18
CA LYS A 142 60.03 26.22 25.47
C LYS A 142 58.86 26.37 24.49
N TRP A 143 58.30 25.23 24.12
CA TRP A 143 57.29 25.11 23.08
C TRP A 143 56.10 24.29 23.59
N THR A 144 54.88 24.76 23.35
CA THR A 144 53.65 23.98 23.52
C THR A 144 53.20 23.47 22.15
N ALA A 145 52.94 22.16 22.03
CA ALA A 145 52.44 21.57 20.78
C ALA A 145 51.03 22.09 20.47
N ASN A 146 50.77 22.46 19.21
CA ASN A 146 49.43 22.87 18.80
C ASN A 146 48.48 21.67 18.79
N MET A 147 47.23 21.90 19.20
CA MET A 147 46.15 20.93 19.09
C MET A 147 45.13 21.43 18.08
N TYR A 148 44.73 20.57 17.14
CA TYR A 148 43.67 20.86 16.18
C TYR A 148 42.51 19.89 16.35
N THR A 149 41.30 20.36 16.06
CA THR A 149 40.06 19.60 16.17
C THR A 149 39.51 19.27 14.78
N VAL A 150 39.24 17.99 14.55
CA VAL A 150 38.46 17.51 13.38
C VAL A 150 37.05 17.22 13.82
N THR A 151 36.08 17.88 13.21
CA THR A 151 34.64 17.71 13.49
C THR A 151 33.97 16.95 12.34
N PHE A 152 33.34 15.80 12.64
CA PHE A 152 32.64 14.97 11.67
C PHE A 152 31.12 15.24 11.72
N ASP A 153 30.55 15.67 10.58
CA ASP A 153 29.13 16.00 10.42
C ASP A 153 28.44 14.94 9.54
N GLY A 154 27.51 14.18 10.11
CA GLY A 154 26.80 13.12 9.41
C GLY A 154 25.94 13.57 8.22
N ASP A 155 25.76 14.88 8.00
CA ASP A 155 25.06 15.47 6.84
C ASP A 155 23.68 14.82 6.55
N GLY A 156 22.85 14.83 7.59
CA GLY A 156 21.52 14.20 7.57
C GLY A 156 21.53 12.70 7.82
N ALA A 157 22.59 12.14 8.41
CA ALA A 157 22.61 10.79 8.98
C ALA A 157 21.46 10.57 9.98
N THR A 158 20.92 9.36 10.00
CA THR A 158 19.84 8.92 10.90
C THR A 158 20.36 8.28 12.19
N THR A 159 21.61 7.80 12.20
CA THR A 159 22.33 7.46 13.45
C THR A 159 22.98 8.69 14.05
N GLU A 160 23.19 8.71 15.37
CA GLU A 160 23.99 9.73 16.04
C GLU A 160 25.48 9.68 15.64
N ALA A 161 25.80 10.12 14.42
CA ALA A 161 27.06 10.78 14.14
C ALA A 161 26.86 12.28 14.41
N VAL A 162 26.39 12.61 15.60
CA VAL A 162 26.22 13.99 16.03
C VAL A 162 27.57 14.45 16.55
N SER A 163 28.40 14.95 15.64
CA SER A 163 29.65 15.66 15.97
C SER A 163 30.66 14.82 16.76
N ALA A 164 31.17 13.75 16.17
CA ALA A 164 32.41 13.16 16.69
C ALA A 164 33.52 14.20 16.50
N THR A 165 34.23 14.52 17.58
CA THR A 165 35.44 15.34 17.53
C THR A 165 36.66 14.47 17.77
N LYS A 166 37.72 14.70 16.99
CA LYS A 166 39.03 14.10 17.21
C LYS A 166 40.05 15.21 17.35
N THR A 167 40.94 15.08 18.31
CA THR A 167 42.08 15.98 18.46
C THR A 167 43.31 15.36 17.83
N VAL A 168 44.08 16.17 17.13
CA VAL A 168 45.41 15.82 16.63
C VAL A 168 46.43 16.76 17.24
N VAL A 169 47.52 16.19 17.76
CA VAL A 169 48.60 16.95 18.39
C VAL A 169 49.76 17.01 17.41
N SER A 170 50.11 18.22 16.99
CA SER A 170 51.28 18.44 16.15
C SER A 170 52.56 17.90 16.81
N PRO A 171 53.52 17.32 16.05
CA PRO A 171 53.62 17.29 14.59
C PRO A 171 52.94 16.08 13.95
N ALA A 172 52.22 15.26 14.72
CA ALA A 172 51.40 14.21 14.16
C ALA A 172 50.15 14.84 13.53
N THR A 173 50.11 14.84 12.19
CA THR A 173 49.11 15.58 11.42
C THR A 173 47.90 14.74 11.03
N THR A 174 47.77 13.49 11.45
CA THR A 174 46.71 12.61 10.96
C THR A 174 45.79 12.12 12.06
N VAL A 175 44.49 12.08 11.77
CA VAL A 175 43.45 11.49 12.64
C VAL A 175 43.58 9.98 12.56
N VAL A 176 44.41 9.39 13.43
CA VAL A 176 44.83 7.97 13.40
C VAL A 176 43.65 6.98 13.25
N THR A 177 42.45 7.34 13.72
CA THR A 177 41.22 6.56 13.51
C THR A 177 40.02 7.44 13.17
N LEU A 178 39.36 7.15 12.05
CA LEU A 178 38.08 7.75 11.67
C LEU A 178 36.95 7.23 12.57
N PRO A 179 35.85 7.99 12.77
CA PRO A 179 34.66 7.48 13.44
C PRO A 179 34.02 6.34 12.61
N THR A 180 33.21 5.52 13.28
CA THR A 180 32.35 4.53 12.60
C THR A 180 31.50 5.22 11.54
N ALA A 181 31.38 4.59 10.37
CA ALA A 181 30.58 5.12 9.28
C ALA A 181 29.14 5.41 9.77
N PRO A 182 28.61 6.63 9.55
CA PRO A 182 27.23 6.94 9.87
C PRO A 182 26.28 6.11 9.00
N VAL A 183 25.04 5.98 9.45
CA VAL A 183 23.95 5.41 8.66
C VAL A 183 22.96 6.52 8.32
N LYS A 184 22.53 6.57 7.06
CA LYS A 184 21.42 7.40 6.58
C LYS A 184 20.46 6.49 5.83
N THR A 185 19.25 6.32 6.38
CA THR A 185 18.23 5.44 5.79
C THR A 185 18.05 5.73 4.30
N GLY A 186 18.22 4.71 3.45
CA GLY A 186 18.06 4.79 1.99
C GLY A 186 19.28 5.26 1.19
N TYR A 187 20.43 5.46 1.83
CA TYR A 187 21.69 5.81 1.16
C TYR A 187 22.83 4.88 1.60
N THR A 188 23.89 4.77 0.79
CA THR A 188 25.18 4.24 1.28
C THR A 188 26.17 5.36 1.59
N PHE A 189 26.90 5.16 2.68
CA PHE A 189 28.01 6.02 3.06
C PHE A 189 29.18 5.83 2.08
N ALA A 190 29.58 6.93 1.44
CA ALA A 190 30.60 6.94 0.40
C ALA A 190 31.92 7.62 0.85
N GLY A 191 32.03 8.00 2.13
CA GLY A 191 33.23 8.62 2.71
C GLY A 191 32.97 9.97 3.35
N TRP A 192 34.02 10.56 3.91
CA TRP A 192 34.03 11.90 4.51
C TRP A 192 34.67 12.90 3.54
N TYR A 193 34.14 14.11 3.46
CA TYR A 193 34.59 15.12 2.50
C TYR A 193 34.66 16.50 3.15
N THR A 194 35.49 17.39 2.63
CA THR A 194 35.73 18.72 3.23
C THR A 194 34.54 19.68 3.11
N ASP A 195 33.60 19.44 2.21
CA ASP A 195 32.41 20.27 2.02
C ASP A 195 31.10 19.47 2.12
N LYS A 196 30.00 20.18 2.39
CA LYS A 196 28.65 19.61 2.49
C LYS A 196 28.23 18.85 1.23
N ASN A 197 27.30 17.91 1.38
CA ASN A 197 26.77 17.05 0.32
C ASN A 197 27.85 16.20 -0.36
N GLY A 198 28.98 15.95 0.30
CA GLY A 198 30.08 15.19 -0.27
C GLY A 198 30.85 15.90 -1.40
N ALA A 199 30.81 17.23 -1.42
CA ALA A 199 31.63 18.05 -2.30
C ALA A 199 33.05 18.26 -1.72
N GLY A 200 33.94 18.87 -2.48
CA GLY A 200 35.31 19.12 -2.05
C GLY A 200 36.22 17.89 -2.16
N THR A 201 37.24 17.83 -1.30
CA THR A 201 38.21 16.73 -1.28
C THR A 201 37.84 15.67 -0.27
N GLU A 202 38.12 14.41 -0.59
CA GLU A 202 37.93 13.30 0.34
C GLU A 202 38.88 13.42 1.54
N PHE A 203 38.33 13.20 2.75
CA PHE A 203 39.04 13.18 4.01
C PHE A 203 39.19 11.74 4.50
N THR A 204 40.42 11.29 4.69
CA THR A 204 40.75 9.93 5.11
C THR A 204 41.61 9.97 6.39
N ALA A 205 41.90 8.80 6.95
CA ALA A 205 42.79 8.69 8.11
C ALA A 205 44.23 9.17 7.82
N THR A 206 44.61 9.36 6.56
CA THR A 206 45.94 9.85 6.15
C THR A 206 45.95 11.33 5.76
N THR A 207 44.80 12.02 5.78
CA THR A 207 44.73 13.45 5.49
C THR A 207 45.45 14.26 6.57
N VAL A 208 46.39 15.11 6.13
CA VAL A 208 47.16 16.02 6.99
C VAL A 208 46.28 17.18 7.47
N VAL A 209 46.17 17.32 8.78
CA VAL A 209 45.43 18.37 9.50
C VAL A 209 46.42 19.43 9.97
N THR A 210 46.27 20.65 9.46
CA THR A 210 47.13 21.81 9.77
C THR A 210 46.39 22.92 10.53
N GLY A 211 45.11 22.70 10.82
CA GLY A 211 44.19 23.60 11.51
C GLY A 211 42.89 22.88 11.82
N ASP A 212 41.97 23.53 12.55
CA ASP A 212 40.64 22.97 12.80
C ASP A 212 39.89 22.77 11.48
N VAL A 213 39.27 21.60 11.30
CA VAL A 213 38.56 21.25 10.07
C VAL A 213 37.24 20.55 10.38
N LYS A 214 36.22 20.86 9.57
CA LYS A 214 34.93 20.19 9.60
C LYS A 214 34.74 19.40 8.32
N VAL A 215 34.34 18.14 8.43
CA VAL A 215 34.13 17.22 7.30
C VAL A 215 32.72 16.63 7.34
N TYR A 216 32.18 16.29 6.18
CA TYR A 216 30.79 15.94 5.95
C TYR A 216 30.68 14.55 5.31
N ALA A 217 29.68 13.78 5.72
CA ALA A 217 29.41 12.48 5.13
C ALA A 217 28.88 12.63 3.69
N LYS A 218 29.42 11.84 2.76
CA LYS A 218 28.89 11.69 1.40
C LYS A 218 27.96 10.49 1.32
N TRP A 219 26.86 10.67 0.59
CA TRP A 219 25.80 9.67 0.46
C TRP A 219 25.54 9.38 -1.02
N ASN A 220 25.57 8.11 -1.41
CA ASN A 220 25.10 7.67 -2.72
C ASN A 220 23.67 7.14 -2.60
N SER A 221 22.76 7.63 -3.44
CA SER A 221 21.40 7.07 -3.57
C SER A 221 21.43 5.79 -4.40
N TYR A 222 20.57 4.82 -4.07
CA TYR A 222 20.27 3.70 -4.95
C TYR A 222 18.89 3.87 -5.58
N SER A 223 18.66 3.27 -6.74
CA SER A 223 17.35 3.20 -7.34
C SER A 223 16.91 1.74 -7.46
N TYR A 224 15.64 1.48 -7.17
CA TYR A 224 15.00 0.21 -7.44
C TYR A 224 14.05 0.33 -8.62
N THR A 225 13.76 -0.78 -9.28
CA THR A 225 12.83 -0.87 -10.39
C THR A 225 11.55 -1.56 -9.96
N VAL A 226 10.42 -1.01 -10.37
CA VAL A 226 9.09 -1.61 -10.28
C VAL A 226 8.68 -1.99 -11.69
N THR A 227 8.53 -3.29 -11.94
CA THR A 227 8.09 -3.82 -13.23
C THR A 227 6.65 -4.28 -13.12
N PHE A 228 5.76 -3.69 -13.91
CA PHE A 228 4.37 -4.13 -14.01
C PHE A 228 4.29 -5.24 -15.06
N ASP A 229 3.69 -6.37 -14.71
CA ASP A 229 3.57 -7.54 -15.58
C ASP A 229 2.72 -7.25 -16.82
N GLY A 230 3.14 -7.79 -17.97
CA GLY A 230 2.70 -7.41 -19.32
C GLY A 230 3.45 -6.20 -19.87
N ASP A 231 3.10 -5.73 -21.07
CA ASP A 231 3.75 -4.58 -21.72
C ASP A 231 3.36 -3.21 -21.08
N TYR A 232 2.92 -3.20 -19.82
CA TYR A 232 2.30 -2.05 -19.13
C TYR A 232 3.31 -1.07 -18.51
N ALA A 233 4.60 -1.23 -18.83
CA ALA A 233 5.76 -0.40 -18.51
C ALA A 233 6.56 -0.73 -17.24
N THR A 234 7.85 -0.41 -17.31
CA THR A 234 8.79 -0.42 -16.18
C THR A 234 8.93 1.00 -15.60
N LYS A 235 8.96 1.12 -14.28
CA LYS A 235 9.17 2.39 -13.56
C LYS A 235 10.39 2.30 -12.66
N THR A 236 11.22 3.34 -12.64
CA THR A 236 12.39 3.42 -11.76
C THR A 236 12.08 4.36 -10.59
N VAL A 237 12.35 3.90 -9.37
CA VAL A 237 12.08 4.61 -8.13
C VAL A 237 13.42 4.88 -7.43
N ALA A 238 13.81 6.14 -7.31
CA ALA A 238 15.00 6.54 -6.56
C ALA A 238 14.74 6.44 -5.04
N THR A 239 15.73 5.96 -4.28
CA THR A 239 15.66 5.82 -2.82
C THR A 239 16.61 6.79 -2.09
N PRO A 240 16.28 7.20 -0.84
CA PRO A 240 15.04 6.94 -0.12
C PRO A 240 13.88 7.73 -0.74
N ALA A 241 12.78 7.03 -0.94
CA ALA A 241 11.66 7.48 -1.74
C ALA A 241 10.97 8.70 -1.12
N THR A 242 11.23 9.89 -1.67
CA THR A 242 10.25 10.99 -1.71
C THR A 242 9.38 10.91 -2.97
N THR A 243 9.64 9.93 -3.85
CA THR A 243 8.95 9.80 -5.13
C THR A 243 7.83 8.78 -5.02
N VAL A 244 6.59 9.25 -5.17
CA VAL A 244 5.39 8.41 -5.28
C VAL A 244 5.46 7.58 -6.56
N VAL A 245 5.23 6.27 -6.49
CA VAL A 245 5.17 5.42 -7.69
C VAL A 245 3.89 5.73 -8.46
N THR A 246 4.02 6.21 -9.70
CA THR A 246 2.86 6.38 -10.59
C THR A 246 2.47 5.03 -11.19
N LEU A 247 1.29 4.52 -10.82
CA LEU A 247 0.74 3.29 -11.39
C LEU A 247 0.36 3.49 -12.87
N PRO A 248 0.50 2.46 -13.73
CA PRO A 248 0.01 2.52 -15.11
C PRO A 248 -1.54 2.57 -15.13
N THR A 249 -2.10 2.90 -16.30
CA THR A 249 -3.54 2.79 -16.52
C THR A 249 -4.00 1.36 -16.27
N ALA A 250 -5.13 1.20 -15.58
CA ALA A 250 -5.69 -0.11 -15.30
C ALA A 250 -5.86 -0.92 -16.61
N PRO A 251 -5.38 -2.17 -16.67
CA PRO A 251 -5.51 -3.00 -17.85
C PRO A 251 -6.98 -3.31 -18.12
N ALA A 252 -7.41 -3.12 -19.37
CA ALA A 252 -8.76 -3.46 -19.81
C ALA A 252 -8.77 -4.86 -20.43
N LYS A 253 -9.63 -5.75 -19.90
CA LYS A 253 -9.88 -7.09 -20.46
C LYS A 253 -11.38 -7.37 -20.45
N THR A 254 -11.98 -7.56 -21.62
CA THR A 254 -13.42 -7.84 -21.76
C THR A 254 -13.83 -9.02 -20.88
N GLY A 255 -14.86 -8.83 -20.06
CA GLY A 255 -15.38 -9.85 -19.15
C GLY A 255 -14.65 -9.99 -17.82
N TYR A 256 -13.68 -9.11 -17.54
CA TYR A 256 -12.94 -9.08 -16.27
C TYR A 256 -12.92 -7.68 -15.67
N THR A 257 -12.92 -7.61 -14.35
CA THR A 257 -12.72 -6.40 -13.57
C THR A 257 -11.28 -6.37 -13.02
N PHE A 258 -10.58 -5.26 -13.22
CA PHE A 258 -9.26 -5.05 -12.64
C PHE A 258 -9.37 -4.75 -11.15
N ALA A 259 -8.80 -5.62 -10.32
CA ALA A 259 -8.87 -5.52 -8.86
C ALA A 259 -7.63 -4.85 -8.23
N GLY A 260 -6.52 -4.74 -8.96
CA GLY A 260 -5.29 -4.13 -8.46
C GLY A 260 -4.02 -4.79 -8.98
N TRP A 261 -2.87 -4.25 -8.58
CA TRP A 261 -1.56 -4.85 -8.81
C TRP A 261 -1.12 -5.60 -7.55
N TYR A 262 -0.47 -6.74 -7.69
CA TYR A 262 -0.05 -7.56 -6.56
C TYR A 262 1.36 -8.11 -6.74
N THR A 263 2.04 -8.47 -5.65
CA THR A 263 3.46 -8.87 -5.69
C THR A 263 3.71 -10.26 -6.24
N GLU A 264 2.69 -11.11 -6.41
CA GLU A 264 2.82 -12.46 -6.95
C GLU A 264 1.93 -12.68 -8.18
N GLU A 265 2.26 -13.72 -8.95
CA GLU A 265 1.53 -14.09 -10.15
C GLU A 265 0.04 -14.34 -9.87
N ASN A 266 -0.80 -14.15 -10.89
CA ASN A 266 -2.26 -14.33 -10.82
C ASN A 266 -2.99 -13.41 -9.83
N GLY A 267 -2.33 -12.35 -9.33
CA GLY A 267 -2.96 -11.43 -8.38
C GLY A 267 -2.96 -11.96 -6.95
N GLU A 268 -2.01 -12.83 -6.62
CA GLU A 268 -1.74 -13.31 -5.27
C GLU A 268 -0.70 -12.44 -4.55
N GLY A 269 -0.46 -12.71 -3.27
CA GLY A 269 0.48 -11.93 -2.46
C GLY A 269 -0.12 -10.62 -1.95
N THR A 270 0.73 -9.61 -1.74
CA THR A 270 0.30 -8.32 -1.20
C THR A 270 -0.09 -7.34 -2.30
N GLU A 271 -1.12 -6.54 -2.04
CA GLU A 271 -1.53 -5.48 -2.96
C GLU A 271 -0.45 -4.40 -3.04
N PHE A 272 -0.07 -4.06 -4.27
CA PHE A 272 0.88 -3.01 -4.59
C PHE A 272 0.14 -1.75 -5.02
N THR A 273 0.34 -0.66 -4.26
CA THR A 273 -0.29 0.63 -4.49
C THR A 273 0.76 1.72 -4.67
N ALA A 274 0.34 2.93 -5.04
CA ALA A 274 1.25 4.08 -5.11
C ALA A 274 1.93 4.42 -3.77
N ALA A 275 1.39 3.92 -2.64
CA ALA A 275 1.93 4.10 -1.30
C ALA A 275 2.83 2.94 -0.83
N SER A 276 2.97 1.87 -1.61
CA SER A 276 3.81 0.72 -1.25
C SER A 276 5.28 1.12 -1.15
N VAL A 277 5.94 0.74 -0.06
CA VAL A 277 7.37 1.02 0.16
C VAL A 277 8.20 0.04 -0.67
N VAL A 278 9.06 0.59 -1.55
CA VAL A 278 9.96 -0.20 -2.39
C VAL A 278 11.33 -0.31 -1.71
N THR A 279 11.65 -1.52 -1.24
CA THR A 279 12.93 -1.83 -0.55
C THR A 279 13.90 -2.64 -1.41
N GLY A 280 13.51 -2.99 -2.63
CA GLY A 280 14.28 -3.76 -3.61
C GLY A 280 13.58 -3.73 -4.97
N ASP A 281 14.22 -4.29 -6.00
CA ASP A 281 13.56 -4.50 -7.30
C ASP A 281 12.34 -5.41 -7.12
N VAL A 282 11.20 -5.02 -7.70
CA VAL A 282 9.94 -5.76 -7.56
C VAL A 282 9.23 -5.87 -8.90
N LYS A 283 8.66 -7.06 -9.15
CA LYS A 283 7.72 -7.28 -10.25
C LYS A 283 6.32 -7.47 -9.68
N VAL A 284 5.33 -6.80 -10.24
CA VAL A 284 3.94 -6.85 -9.77
C VAL A 284 2.99 -7.25 -10.90
N TYR A 285 1.91 -7.95 -10.57
CA TYR A 285 1.02 -8.62 -11.51
C TYR A 285 -0.40 -8.08 -11.40
N ALA A 286 -1.09 -7.94 -12.53
CA ALA A 286 -2.47 -7.48 -12.55
C ALA A 286 -3.40 -8.60 -12.04
N LYS A 287 -4.24 -8.28 -11.05
CA LYS A 287 -5.35 -9.15 -10.63
C LYS A 287 -6.59 -8.81 -11.45
N LEU A 288 -7.06 -9.79 -12.20
CA LEU A 288 -8.28 -9.70 -13.01
C LEU A 288 -9.32 -10.68 -12.47
N THR A 289 -10.43 -10.17 -11.95
CA THR A 289 -11.54 -10.97 -11.47
C THR A 289 -12.54 -11.17 -12.61
N ILE A 290 -12.89 -12.41 -12.91
CA ILE A 290 -13.91 -12.71 -13.94
C ILE A 290 -15.26 -12.14 -13.50
N ASN A 291 -15.94 -11.43 -14.40
CA ASN A 291 -17.25 -10.87 -14.13
C ASN A 291 -18.29 -11.99 -14.04
N GLN A 292 -19.31 -11.79 -13.21
CA GLN A 292 -20.48 -12.68 -13.14
C GLN A 292 -21.70 -11.95 -13.69
N TYR A 293 -22.55 -12.71 -14.37
CA TYR A 293 -23.78 -12.22 -14.97
C TYR A 293 -24.93 -13.14 -14.59
N THR A 294 -26.14 -12.60 -14.69
CA THR A 294 -27.37 -13.22 -14.21
C THR A 294 -28.36 -13.50 -15.33
N VAL A 295 -29.09 -14.61 -15.18
CA VAL A 295 -30.32 -14.88 -15.94
C VAL A 295 -31.48 -14.78 -14.97
N THR A 296 -32.29 -13.73 -15.14
CA THR A 296 -33.49 -13.49 -14.34
C THR A 296 -34.73 -13.93 -15.11
N TYR A 297 -35.61 -14.67 -14.43
CA TYR A 297 -36.84 -15.18 -15.03
C TYR A 297 -38.02 -14.30 -14.63
N ASN A 298 -38.73 -13.78 -15.62
CA ASN A 298 -39.92 -12.94 -15.44
C ASN A 298 -41.17 -13.74 -15.80
N SER A 299 -42.17 -13.73 -14.92
CA SER A 299 -43.42 -14.49 -15.07
C SER A 299 -44.29 -14.02 -16.23
N ASN A 300 -44.01 -12.85 -16.81
CA ASN A 300 -44.74 -12.25 -17.92
C ASN A 300 -46.26 -12.25 -17.70
N ASN A 301 -46.68 -11.80 -16.51
CA ASN A 301 -48.06 -11.73 -16.04
C ASN A 301 -48.73 -13.10 -15.77
N ALA A 302 -47.96 -14.17 -15.54
CA ALA A 302 -48.52 -15.45 -15.12
C ALA A 302 -49.50 -15.28 -13.94
N THR A 303 -50.64 -15.95 -14.01
CA THR A 303 -51.66 -15.94 -12.95
C THR A 303 -51.61 -17.18 -12.06
N GLY A 304 -50.77 -18.16 -12.41
CA GLY A 304 -50.51 -19.35 -11.61
C GLY A 304 -49.14 -19.96 -11.89
N GLY A 305 -48.61 -20.69 -10.90
CA GLY A 305 -47.26 -21.28 -10.93
C GLY A 305 -46.15 -20.30 -10.51
N THR A 306 -44.90 -20.76 -10.55
CA THR A 306 -43.72 -19.97 -10.16
C THR A 306 -42.62 -20.05 -11.21
N VAL A 307 -41.92 -18.94 -11.40
CA VAL A 307 -40.68 -18.91 -12.18
C VAL A 307 -39.50 -19.47 -11.37
N PRO A 308 -38.42 -19.93 -12.02
CA PRO A 308 -37.23 -20.42 -11.32
C PRO A 308 -36.45 -19.29 -10.65
N ASP A 309 -35.60 -19.67 -9.71
CA ASP A 309 -34.63 -18.74 -9.13
C ASP A 309 -33.65 -18.23 -10.19
N VAL A 310 -33.07 -17.07 -9.91
CA VAL A 310 -31.98 -16.48 -10.71
C VAL A 310 -30.81 -17.46 -10.87
N GLN A 311 -30.21 -17.47 -12.04
CA GLN A 311 -28.94 -18.17 -12.28
C GLN A 311 -27.82 -17.16 -12.40
N THR A 312 -26.68 -17.44 -11.78
CA THR A 312 -25.47 -16.63 -11.87
C THR A 312 -24.34 -17.47 -12.45
N GLN A 313 -23.62 -16.96 -13.43
CA GLN A 313 -22.47 -17.62 -14.04
C GLN A 313 -21.36 -16.63 -14.38
N ASN A 314 -20.13 -17.14 -14.50
CA ASN A 314 -19.00 -16.36 -14.96
C ASN A 314 -19.19 -15.93 -16.42
N TYR A 315 -18.63 -14.79 -16.80
CA TYR A 315 -18.57 -14.31 -18.18
C TYR A 315 -18.14 -15.41 -19.16
N ASN A 316 -18.81 -15.48 -20.29
CA ASN A 316 -18.55 -16.41 -21.39
C ASN A 316 -18.82 -17.89 -21.04
N SER A 317 -19.50 -18.17 -19.93
CA SER A 317 -19.99 -19.51 -19.61
C SER A 317 -21.21 -19.86 -20.48
N SER A 318 -21.33 -21.14 -20.85
CA SER A 318 -22.56 -21.67 -21.46
C SER A 318 -23.61 -21.91 -20.37
N ILE A 319 -24.83 -21.41 -20.57
CA ILE A 319 -25.94 -21.53 -19.62
C ILE A 319 -27.15 -22.21 -20.25
N THR A 320 -27.63 -23.27 -19.61
CA THR A 320 -28.92 -23.91 -19.94
C THR A 320 -30.03 -23.23 -19.16
N VAL A 321 -31.08 -22.80 -19.86
CA VAL A 321 -32.28 -22.22 -19.24
C VAL A 321 -33.00 -23.22 -18.36
N ARG A 322 -33.44 -22.77 -17.17
CA ARG A 322 -34.18 -23.58 -16.21
C ARG A 322 -35.60 -23.84 -16.68
N SER A 323 -36.11 -25.02 -16.33
CA SER A 323 -37.55 -25.29 -16.36
C SER A 323 -38.25 -24.54 -15.24
N ASN A 324 -39.52 -24.20 -15.42
CA ASN A 324 -40.39 -23.76 -14.33
C ASN A 324 -40.70 -24.93 -13.37
N SER A 325 -41.09 -24.60 -12.14
CA SER A 325 -41.71 -25.53 -11.19
C SER A 325 -43.23 -25.39 -11.25
N GLY A 326 -43.96 -26.52 -11.19
CA GLY A 326 -45.42 -26.55 -11.27
C GLY A 326 -45.98 -26.23 -12.67
N ILE A 327 -47.23 -25.76 -12.72
CA ILE A 327 -47.95 -25.43 -13.96
C ILE A 327 -47.95 -23.91 -14.13
N LEU A 328 -46.91 -23.35 -14.75
CA LEU A 328 -46.83 -21.92 -15.03
C LEU A 328 -47.83 -21.56 -16.15
N VAL A 329 -48.84 -20.75 -15.82
CA VAL A 329 -50.01 -20.51 -16.68
C VAL A 329 -50.44 -19.05 -16.65
N TYR A 330 -51.10 -18.65 -17.73
CA TYR A 330 -51.81 -17.38 -17.83
C TYR A 330 -53.28 -17.69 -18.04
N LEU A 331 -54.09 -17.43 -17.01
CA LEU A 331 -55.54 -17.66 -16.95
C LEU A 331 -56.24 -16.32 -16.62
N PRO A 332 -56.35 -15.41 -17.58
CA PRO A 332 -57.03 -14.13 -17.38
C PRO A 332 -58.56 -14.31 -17.38
N GLU A 333 -59.29 -13.43 -16.68
CA GLU A 333 -60.75 -13.51 -16.60
C GLU A 333 -61.47 -13.23 -17.92
N ASN A 334 -60.83 -12.52 -18.86
CA ASN A 334 -61.48 -12.01 -20.09
C ASN A 334 -60.63 -12.24 -21.36
N ALA A 335 -59.75 -13.25 -21.36
CA ALA A 335 -58.90 -13.54 -22.51
C ALA A 335 -58.51 -15.03 -22.57
N GLU A 336 -57.85 -15.42 -23.67
CA GLU A 336 -57.44 -16.80 -23.89
C GLU A 336 -56.42 -17.29 -22.85
N SER A 337 -56.76 -18.41 -22.20
CA SER A 337 -55.85 -19.16 -21.35
C SER A 337 -54.62 -19.68 -22.14
N ARG A 338 -53.43 -19.56 -21.55
CA ARG A 338 -52.15 -19.97 -22.16
C ARG A 338 -51.32 -20.83 -21.21
N LYS A 339 -50.58 -21.78 -21.81
CA LYS A 339 -49.59 -22.58 -21.11
C LYS A 339 -48.19 -22.02 -21.26
N PHE A 340 -47.30 -22.37 -20.35
CA PHE A 340 -45.88 -22.12 -20.51
C PHE A 340 -45.32 -22.86 -21.75
N GLY A 341 -44.75 -22.09 -22.69
CA GLY A 341 -44.17 -22.59 -23.94
C GLY A 341 -42.65 -22.40 -24.05
N GLY A 342 -41.98 -21.98 -22.96
CA GLY A 342 -40.56 -21.68 -22.91
C GLY A 342 -40.28 -20.23 -22.51
N TRP A 343 -39.07 -19.77 -22.80
CA TRP A 343 -38.59 -18.43 -22.45
C TRP A 343 -38.33 -17.59 -23.70
N ASN A 344 -38.46 -16.27 -23.56
CA ASN A 344 -38.16 -15.30 -24.61
C ASN A 344 -37.37 -14.11 -24.06
N THR A 345 -36.47 -13.53 -24.85
CA THR A 345 -35.69 -12.35 -24.43
C THR A 345 -36.50 -11.03 -24.40
N LYS A 346 -37.76 -11.06 -24.84
CA LYS A 346 -38.70 -9.92 -24.80
C LYS A 346 -40.06 -10.36 -24.28
N ALA A 347 -40.70 -9.47 -23.53
CA ALA A 347 -42.03 -9.70 -22.96
C ALA A 347 -43.12 -9.92 -24.04
N ASP A 348 -42.98 -9.29 -25.20
CA ASP A 348 -43.92 -9.40 -26.34
C ASP A 348 -43.73 -10.67 -27.19
N GLY A 349 -42.73 -11.50 -26.87
CA GLY A 349 -42.42 -12.73 -27.61
C GLY A 349 -41.67 -12.52 -28.93
N THR A 350 -41.32 -11.29 -29.32
CA THR A 350 -40.58 -10.99 -30.56
C THR A 350 -39.08 -11.23 -30.44
N GLY A 351 -38.59 -11.58 -29.25
CA GLY A 351 -37.19 -11.85 -28.97
C GLY A 351 -36.76 -13.27 -29.35
N VAL A 352 -35.59 -13.67 -28.84
CA VAL A 352 -35.02 -15.00 -29.05
C VAL A 352 -35.73 -16.00 -28.14
N ASN A 353 -36.14 -17.13 -28.71
CA ASN A 353 -36.81 -18.20 -27.98
C ASN A 353 -35.81 -19.20 -27.41
N TYR A 354 -35.98 -19.54 -26.13
CA TYR A 354 -35.26 -20.64 -25.49
C TYR A 354 -36.27 -21.68 -24.99
N LEU A 355 -36.19 -22.92 -25.52
CA LEU A 355 -37.00 -24.02 -25.00
C LEU A 355 -36.32 -24.56 -23.74
N VAL A 356 -37.12 -25.02 -22.79
CA VAL A 356 -36.60 -25.68 -21.59
C VAL A 356 -35.79 -26.90 -21.99
N GLY A 357 -34.57 -27.02 -21.47
CA GLY A 357 -33.69 -28.16 -21.73
C GLY A 357 -33.09 -28.20 -23.15
N SER A 358 -33.49 -27.31 -24.07
CA SER A 358 -32.80 -27.15 -25.35
C SER A 358 -31.58 -26.25 -25.14
N GLY A 359 -30.41 -26.70 -25.63
CA GLY A 359 -29.14 -25.98 -25.81
C GLY A 359 -28.88 -24.68 -25.03
N GLY A 360 -27.75 -24.62 -24.32
CA GLY A 360 -27.33 -23.39 -23.64
C GLY A 360 -26.89 -22.26 -24.57
N PHE A 361 -26.96 -21.02 -24.10
CA PHE A 361 -26.38 -19.85 -24.76
C PHE A 361 -25.17 -19.31 -23.98
N THR A 362 -24.35 -18.49 -24.61
CA THR A 362 -23.19 -17.87 -23.94
C THR A 362 -23.61 -16.64 -23.17
N LEU A 363 -23.40 -16.64 -21.85
CA LEU A 363 -23.75 -15.52 -20.99
C LEU A 363 -22.63 -14.47 -20.98
N THR A 364 -22.89 -13.30 -21.56
CA THR A 364 -21.92 -12.19 -21.65
C THR A 364 -22.36 -10.92 -20.93
N GLU A 365 -23.64 -10.84 -20.57
CA GLU A 365 -24.27 -9.73 -19.86
C GLU A 365 -25.48 -10.26 -19.05
N ASP A 366 -26.02 -9.42 -18.16
CA ASP A 366 -27.27 -9.72 -17.46
C ASP A 366 -28.43 -9.80 -18.48
N ILE A 367 -29.28 -10.81 -18.33
CA ILE A 367 -30.42 -11.02 -19.22
C ILE A 367 -31.69 -11.34 -18.44
N ILE A 368 -32.79 -10.77 -18.89
CA ILE A 368 -34.13 -11.08 -18.40
C ILE A 368 -34.83 -11.95 -19.45
N LEU A 369 -35.31 -13.11 -19.02
CA LEU A 369 -36.10 -14.03 -19.82
C LEU A 369 -37.55 -14.00 -19.36
N TYR A 370 -38.45 -13.71 -20.29
CA TYR A 370 -39.88 -13.63 -20.07
C TYR A 370 -40.54 -14.94 -20.47
N VAL A 371 -41.59 -15.35 -19.75
CA VAL A 371 -42.41 -16.47 -20.17
C VAL A 371 -42.91 -16.26 -21.59
N LYS A 372 -42.67 -17.24 -22.45
CA LYS A 372 -43.30 -17.37 -23.76
C LYS A 372 -44.58 -18.17 -23.61
N TRP A 373 -45.70 -17.54 -23.93
CA TRP A 373 -47.01 -18.18 -23.88
C TRP A 373 -47.25 -19.07 -25.11
N GLY A 374 -47.70 -20.30 -24.86
CA GLY A 374 -48.17 -21.25 -25.85
C GLY A 374 -49.67 -21.52 -25.71
N VAL A 375 -50.28 -22.04 -26.78
CA VAL A 375 -51.65 -22.57 -26.72
C VAL A 375 -51.67 -23.94 -26.05
N PHE A 376 -52.76 -24.26 -25.39
CA PHE A 376 -53.02 -25.63 -24.98
C PHE A 376 -53.45 -26.46 -26.18
N ASN A 377 -52.98 -27.71 -26.23
CA ASN A 377 -53.36 -28.73 -27.17
C ASN A 377 -54.18 -29.80 -26.45
N LEU A 378 -54.94 -30.58 -27.22
CA LEU A 378 -55.58 -31.78 -26.70
C LEU A 378 -54.54 -32.71 -26.05
N ARG A 379 -54.93 -33.37 -24.96
CA ARG A 379 -54.11 -34.21 -24.08
C ARG A 379 -53.04 -33.49 -23.25
N ASP A 380 -52.88 -32.17 -23.38
CA ASP A 380 -52.08 -31.42 -22.41
C ASP A 380 -52.72 -31.51 -21.02
N THR A 381 -51.88 -31.40 -19.98
CA THR A 381 -52.35 -31.15 -18.62
C THR A 381 -52.85 -29.71 -18.50
N GLY A 382 -54.13 -29.54 -18.16
CA GLY A 382 -54.76 -28.27 -17.89
C GLY A 382 -54.37 -27.69 -16.53
N PRO A 383 -54.84 -26.48 -16.21
CA PRO A 383 -54.43 -25.74 -15.02
C PRO A 383 -54.87 -26.39 -13.71
N ALA A 384 -55.89 -27.23 -13.71
CA ALA A 384 -56.30 -28.00 -12.53
C ALA A 384 -55.65 -29.39 -12.46
N GLY A 385 -54.72 -29.71 -13.36
CA GLY A 385 -54.10 -31.04 -13.45
C GLY A 385 -54.90 -32.07 -14.25
N GLY A 386 -56.08 -31.69 -14.78
CA GLY A 386 -56.87 -32.55 -15.66
C GLY A 386 -56.26 -32.64 -17.06
N LEU A 387 -56.77 -33.54 -17.90
CA LEU A 387 -56.37 -33.66 -19.30
C LEU A 387 -57.35 -32.92 -20.20
N ILE A 388 -56.81 -32.08 -21.08
CA ILE A 388 -57.61 -31.31 -22.02
C ILE A 388 -58.16 -32.25 -23.09
N PHE A 389 -59.48 -32.27 -23.24
CA PHE A 389 -60.16 -33.13 -24.22
C PHE A 389 -60.95 -32.34 -25.26
N TYR A 390 -61.15 -31.05 -25.04
CA TYR A 390 -61.88 -30.19 -25.97
C TYR A 390 -61.26 -28.80 -26.05
N ASP A 391 -61.11 -28.29 -27.27
CA ASP A 391 -60.75 -26.91 -27.59
C ASP A 391 -61.88 -26.32 -28.46
N LYS A 392 -62.56 -25.31 -27.95
CA LYS A 392 -63.62 -24.56 -28.65
C LYS A 392 -63.09 -23.80 -29.87
N GLY A 393 -61.78 -23.61 -29.97
CA GLY A 393 -61.07 -22.88 -31.03
C GLY A 393 -61.03 -21.37 -30.80
N VAL A 394 -62.04 -20.81 -30.13
CA VAL A 394 -62.14 -19.38 -29.78
C VAL A 394 -62.57 -19.21 -28.33
N TYR A 395 -61.99 -18.24 -27.63
CA TYR A 395 -62.47 -17.85 -26.31
C TYR A 395 -63.77 -17.06 -26.43
N SER A 396 -64.84 -17.61 -25.87
CA SER A 396 -66.18 -17.04 -25.88
C SER A 396 -66.97 -17.66 -24.73
N ASP A 397 -67.91 -16.92 -24.15
CA ASP A 397 -68.71 -17.34 -22.99
C ASP A 397 -67.86 -17.70 -21.75
N GLY A 398 -66.70 -17.05 -21.61
CA GLY A 398 -65.83 -17.17 -20.43
C GLY A 398 -64.85 -18.35 -20.44
N TRP A 399 -64.82 -19.17 -21.50
CA TRP A 399 -63.92 -20.33 -21.58
C TRP A 399 -63.53 -20.65 -23.04
N ARG A 400 -62.52 -21.50 -23.19
CA ARG A 400 -62.10 -22.09 -24.48
C ARG A 400 -61.83 -23.58 -24.36
N TYR A 401 -61.27 -24.03 -23.24
CA TYR A 401 -60.83 -25.41 -23.05
C TYR A 401 -61.70 -26.14 -22.04
N LEU A 402 -61.87 -27.45 -22.24
CA LEU A 402 -62.37 -28.35 -21.21
C LEU A 402 -61.29 -29.35 -20.81
N GLU A 403 -61.07 -29.50 -19.51
CA GLU A 403 -60.22 -30.53 -18.91
C GLU A 403 -61.06 -31.56 -18.15
N SER A 404 -60.68 -32.82 -18.22
CA SER A 404 -61.24 -33.92 -17.42
C SER A 404 -60.25 -34.32 -16.34
N TRP A 405 -60.74 -34.60 -15.13
CA TRP A 405 -59.92 -35.26 -14.13
C TRP A 405 -59.47 -36.66 -14.59
N THR A 406 -58.28 -37.06 -14.16
CA THR A 406 -57.59 -38.28 -14.63
C THR A 406 -58.08 -39.56 -13.97
N GLU A 407 -58.94 -39.46 -12.96
CA GLU A 407 -59.49 -40.61 -12.24
C GLU A 407 -61.02 -40.59 -12.29
N ASP A 408 -61.61 -41.78 -12.14
CA ASP A 408 -63.07 -41.89 -11.98
C ASP A 408 -63.46 -41.21 -10.66
N GLU A 409 -64.56 -40.48 -10.67
CA GLU A 409 -65.25 -40.25 -9.41
C GLU A 409 -65.92 -41.56 -8.93
N ALA A 410 -66.30 -41.58 -7.65
CA ALA A 410 -67.03 -42.70 -7.09
C ALA A 410 -68.27 -43.03 -7.95
N GLY A 411 -68.46 -44.32 -8.22
CA GLY A 411 -69.67 -44.80 -8.89
C GLY A 411 -70.92 -44.33 -8.15
N CYS A 412 -71.96 -44.01 -8.90
CA CYS A 412 -73.20 -43.51 -8.33
C CYS A 412 -74.40 -43.90 -9.19
N TYR A 413 -75.56 -43.93 -8.56
CA TYR A 413 -76.82 -43.85 -9.27
C TYR A 413 -76.98 -42.42 -9.80
N PHE A 414 -77.73 -42.25 -10.89
CA PHE A 414 -77.97 -40.90 -11.39
C PHE A 414 -78.76 -40.05 -10.39
N ASN A 415 -79.77 -40.65 -9.73
CA ASN A 415 -80.55 -40.04 -8.64
C ASN A 415 -80.72 -41.00 -7.43
N SER A 416 -81.40 -40.51 -6.38
CA SER A 416 -81.69 -41.20 -5.11
C SER A 416 -82.68 -42.40 -5.20
N ASN A 417 -83.13 -42.80 -6.40
CA ASN A 417 -84.21 -43.77 -6.62
C ASN A 417 -85.60 -43.37 -6.06
N VAL A 418 -85.84 -42.10 -5.72
CA VAL A 418 -87.18 -41.54 -5.48
C VAL A 418 -87.80 -41.14 -6.83
N ILE A 419 -89.14 -41.19 -6.97
CA ILE A 419 -89.82 -40.70 -8.19
C ILE A 419 -89.64 -39.18 -8.26
N ILE A 420 -88.64 -38.76 -9.03
CA ILE A 420 -88.44 -37.38 -9.43
C ILE A 420 -88.90 -37.33 -10.88
N ASP A 421 -89.97 -36.58 -11.14
CA ASP A 421 -90.31 -36.19 -12.51
C ASP A 421 -89.14 -35.32 -12.99
N LEU A 422 -88.26 -35.84 -13.85
CA LEU A 422 -87.20 -35.05 -14.47
C LEU A 422 -87.90 -34.04 -15.41
N THR A 423 -88.42 -32.95 -14.85
CA THR A 423 -89.14 -31.92 -15.62
C THR A 423 -88.22 -31.11 -16.54
N VAL A 424 -86.91 -31.43 -16.55
CA VAL A 424 -85.87 -30.69 -17.25
C VAL A 424 -85.15 -31.61 -18.24
N VAL A 425 -85.44 -31.43 -19.53
CA VAL A 425 -84.61 -31.94 -20.63
C VAL A 425 -83.39 -31.04 -20.74
N THR A 426 -82.20 -31.62 -20.82
CA THR A 426 -80.93 -30.86 -20.89
C THR A 426 -80.22 -31.09 -22.22
N SER A 427 -79.30 -30.19 -22.57
CA SER A 427 -78.65 -30.25 -23.87
C SER A 427 -77.58 -31.36 -23.92
N THR A 428 -77.34 -31.90 -25.11
CA THR A 428 -76.20 -32.79 -25.39
C THR A 428 -74.95 -32.03 -25.82
N ALA A 429 -75.08 -30.76 -26.20
CA ALA A 429 -74.05 -30.03 -26.95
C ALA A 429 -72.76 -29.76 -26.15
N ASN A 430 -71.62 -29.72 -26.85
CA ASN A 430 -70.34 -29.30 -26.26
C ASN A 430 -70.45 -27.93 -25.60
N GLY A 431 -69.95 -27.81 -24.36
CA GLY A 431 -70.02 -26.60 -23.55
C GLY A 431 -71.25 -26.52 -22.63
N THR A 432 -72.18 -27.47 -22.69
CA THR A 432 -73.42 -27.39 -21.90
C THR A 432 -73.37 -28.16 -20.58
N GLY A 433 -72.35 -28.98 -20.33
CA GLY A 433 -72.25 -29.78 -19.11
C GLY A 433 -72.29 -28.95 -17.82
N TYR A 434 -71.66 -27.77 -17.82
CA TYR A 434 -71.72 -26.84 -16.69
C TYR A 434 -73.15 -26.39 -16.40
N ALA A 435 -73.85 -25.88 -17.42
CA ALA A 435 -75.23 -25.41 -17.28
C ALA A 435 -76.17 -26.57 -16.91
N ASN A 436 -75.97 -27.76 -17.47
CA ASN A 436 -76.74 -28.95 -17.12
C ASN A 436 -76.55 -29.29 -15.63
N THR A 437 -75.32 -29.24 -15.12
CA THR A 437 -74.98 -29.64 -13.75
C THR A 437 -75.39 -28.58 -12.71
N TYR A 438 -75.15 -27.30 -12.98
CA TYR A 438 -75.34 -26.23 -12.00
C TYR A 438 -76.66 -25.49 -12.15
N ASN A 439 -77.23 -25.36 -13.36
CA ASN A 439 -78.48 -24.62 -13.56
C ASN A 439 -79.69 -25.55 -13.64
N ALA A 440 -79.55 -26.69 -14.33
CA ALA A 440 -80.67 -27.63 -14.53
C ALA A 440 -80.80 -28.69 -13.42
N MET A 441 -79.70 -29.01 -12.74
CA MET A 441 -79.63 -29.99 -11.66
C MET A 441 -79.39 -29.34 -10.28
N GLU A 442 -79.67 -28.04 -10.15
CA GLU A 442 -79.54 -27.29 -8.90
C GLU A 442 -80.56 -27.77 -7.84
N GLY A 443 -80.11 -28.02 -6.61
CA GLY A 443 -81.00 -28.31 -5.47
C GLY A 443 -81.76 -29.64 -5.49
N ALA A 444 -81.56 -30.51 -6.49
CA ALA A 444 -82.27 -31.78 -6.64
C ALA A 444 -81.40 -33.00 -6.24
N GLU A 445 -82.05 -34.14 -5.97
CA GLU A 445 -81.45 -35.41 -5.53
C GLU A 445 -80.64 -36.14 -6.65
N TYR A 446 -79.98 -35.39 -7.53
CA TYR A 446 -79.09 -35.89 -8.57
C TYR A 446 -77.72 -36.23 -7.98
N VAL A 447 -77.62 -37.45 -7.43
CA VAL A 447 -76.42 -37.97 -6.77
C VAL A 447 -75.19 -37.85 -7.67
N ALA A 448 -75.32 -38.15 -8.97
CA ALA A 448 -74.22 -38.05 -9.92
C ALA A 448 -73.68 -36.60 -10.08
N ALA A 449 -74.56 -35.60 -10.06
CA ALA A 449 -74.17 -34.19 -10.15
C ALA A 449 -73.56 -33.70 -8.83
N GLU A 450 -74.05 -34.18 -7.69
CA GLU A 450 -73.49 -33.86 -6.38
C GLU A 450 -72.07 -34.43 -6.20
N VAL A 451 -71.80 -35.64 -6.68
CA VAL A 451 -70.46 -36.27 -6.63
C VAL A 451 -69.40 -35.36 -7.28
N VAL A 452 -69.66 -34.85 -8.48
CA VAL A 452 -68.69 -33.97 -9.17
C VAL A 452 -68.65 -32.56 -8.59
N ARG A 453 -69.79 -31.98 -8.16
CA ARG A 453 -69.82 -30.63 -7.56
C ARG A 453 -69.05 -30.55 -6.25
N ASN A 454 -69.01 -31.65 -5.51
CA ASN A 454 -68.26 -31.78 -4.26
C ASN A 454 -66.80 -32.21 -4.48
N ALA A 455 -66.43 -32.59 -5.70
CA ALA A 455 -65.07 -32.99 -6.02
C ALA A 455 -64.13 -31.80 -5.93
N THR A 456 -62.97 -32.00 -5.28
CA THR A 456 -61.90 -31.02 -5.24
C THR A 456 -60.63 -31.64 -5.78
N HIS A 457 -60.24 -31.21 -6.98
CA HIS A 457 -59.08 -31.72 -7.69
C HIS A 457 -58.17 -30.59 -8.13
N GLY A 458 -56.86 -30.78 -7.98
CA GLY A 458 -55.87 -29.76 -8.32
C GLY A 458 -56.06 -28.41 -7.62
N GLY A 459 -56.71 -28.40 -6.44
CA GLY A 459 -57.08 -27.18 -5.73
C GLY A 459 -58.26 -26.41 -6.34
N LYS A 460 -59.04 -27.04 -7.22
CA LYS A 460 -60.23 -26.49 -7.89
C LYS A 460 -61.48 -27.26 -7.49
N ASN A 461 -62.61 -26.56 -7.40
CA ASN A 461 -63.91 -27.06 -6.93
C ASN A 461 -65.09 -26.67 -7.85
N ASP A 462 -64.78 -26.19 -9.05
CA ASP A 462 -65.71 -25.79 -10.12
C ASP A 462 -65.93 -26.91 -11.14
N TRP A 463 -65.88 -28.17 -10.68
CA TRP A 463 -66.03 -29.37 -11.50
C TRP A 463 -67.51 -29.72 -11.74
N PHE A 464 -67.85 -30.17 -12.94
CA PHE A 464 -69.20 -30.49 -13.38
C PHE A 464 -69.26 -31.81 -14.17
N MET A 465 -70.49 -32.30 -14.40
CA MET A 465 -70.73 -33.50 -15.20
C MET A 465 -70.72 -33.16 -16.69
N PRO A 466 -69.97 -33.88 -17.54
CA PRO A 466 -69.97 -33.64 -18.97
C PRO A 466 -71.34 -33.94 -19.58
N SER A 467 -71.78 -33.10 -20.52
CA SER A 467 -72.86 -33.42 -21.46
C SER A 467 -72.49 -34.62 -22.32
N LEU A 468 -73.47 -35.19 -23.03
CA LEU A 468 -73.25 -36.34 -23.90
C LEU A 468 -72.15 -36.09 -24.94
N ASP A 469 -72.14 -34.92 -25.61
CA ASP A 469 -71.13 -34.62 -26.62
C ASP A 469 -69.75 -34.41 -25.98
N GLU A 470 -69.66 -33.77 -24.81
CA GLU A 470 -68.39 -33.61 -24.08
C GLU A 470 -67.82 -34.96 -23.63
N LEU A 471 -68.67 -35.83 -23.11
CA LEU A 471 -68.28 -37.17 -22.68
C LEU A 471 -67.89 -38.04 -23.87
N ASN A 472 -68.55 -37.86 -25.02
CA ASN A 472 -68.16 -38.44 -26.29
C ASN A 472 -66.76 -37.92 -26.71
N GLN A 473 -66.49 -36.61 -26.67
CA GLN A 473 -65.16 -36.04 -26.95
C GLN A 473 -64.08 -36.66 -26.05
N MET A 474 -64.35 -36.85 -24.75
CA MET A 474 -63.43 -37.52 -23.84
C MET A 474 -63.13 -38.96 -24.24
N CYS A 475 -64.17 -39.74 -24.59
CA CYS A 475 -64.02 -41.11 -25.08
C CYS A 475 -63.10 -41.16 -26.32
N TRP A 476 -63.28 -40.22 -27.26
CA TRP A 476 -62.45 -40.14 -28.46
C TRP A 476 -61.02 -39.66 -28.18
N VAL A 477 -60.87 -38.53 -27.48
CA VAL A 477 -59.60 -37.82 -27.34
C VAL A 477 -58.71 -38.44 -26.28
N LEU A 478 -59.26 -38.92 -25.16
CA LEU A 478 -58.47 -39.43 -24.03
C LEU A 478 -58.42 -40.96 -23.96
N HIS A 479 -59.53 -41.65 -24.27
CA HIS A 479 -59.59 -43.12 -24.21
C HIS A 479 -59.21 -43.83 -25.53
N SER A 480 -59.08 -43.07 -26.64
CA SER A 480 -58.47 -43.50 -27.93
C SER A 480 -59.16 -44.68 -28.63
N LYS A 481 -60.42 -44.51 -29.04
CA LYS A 481 -61.18 -45.52 -29.81
C LYS A 481 -61.54 -45.15 -31.25
N GLY A 482 -60.84 -44.18 -31.87
CA GLY A 482 -61.06 -43.62 -33.23
C GLY A 482 -61.94 -44.39 -34.23
N TRP A 483 -63.00 -43.74 -34.75
CA TRP A 483 -63.93 -44.25 -35.78
C TRP A 483 -64.13 -43.21 -36.90
N PRO A 484 -64.30 -43.64 -38.16
CA PRO A 484 -63.23 -44.14 -38.99
C PRO A 484 -62.52 -42.96 -39.72
N ASN A 485 -62.16 -41.84 -39.07
CA ASN A 485 -61.40 -40.79 -39.78
C ASN A 485 -60.61 -39.79 -38.93
N VAL A 486 -60.04 -40.24 -37.80
CA VAL A 486 -58.95 -39.49 -37.16
C VAL A 486 -57.76 -40.40 -36.94
N ASN A 487 -57.15 -40.82 -38.04
CA ASN A 487 -55.69 -40.80 -38.10
C ASN A 487 -55.27 -39.33 -37.98
N ASN A 488 -55.41 -38.73 -36.79
CA ASN A 488 -54.63 -37.55 -36.47
C ASN A 488 -53.31 -38.10 -35.90
N PRO A 489 -52.25 -38.20 -36.71
CA PRO A 489 -50.96 -38.74 -36.28
C PRO A 489 -50.35 -37.99 -35.09
N ALA A 490 -50.93 -36.86 -34.66
CA ALA A 490 -50.46 -36.02 -33.56
C ALA A 490 -50.65 -36.60 -32.14
N TYR A 491 -51.58 -37.54 -31.91
CA TYR A 491 -51.99 -37.87 -30.52
C TYR A 491 -51.72 -39.30 -30.05
N GLY A 492 -51.18 -40.19 -30.89
CA GLY A 492 -50.84 -41.57 -30.51
C GLY A 492 -52.06 -42.47 -30.24
N THR A 493 -51.87 -43.78 -30.27
CA THR A 493 -52.95 -44.79 -30.13
C THR A 493 -53.24 -45.19 -28.69
N ASN A 494 -52.50 -44.63 -27.72
CA ASN A 494 -52.57 -45.04 -26.31
C ASN A 494 -53.56 -44.19 -25.53
N GLN A 495 -54.30 -44.88 -24.64
CA GLN A 495 -55.19 -44.27 -23.66
C GLN A 495 -54.39 -43.42 -22.66
N VAL A 496 -54.97 -42.29 -22.25
CA VAL A 496 -54.48 -41.40 -21.18
C VAL A 496 -55.60 -41.10 -20.17
N GLY A 497 -55.27 -40.84 -18.91
CA GLY A 497 -56.27 -40.39 -17.91
C GLY A 497 -57.16 -41.47 -17.27
N GLY A 498 -56.65 -42.70 -17.12
CA GLY A 498 -57.25 -43.71 -16.23
C GLY A 498 -58.67 -44.20 -16.57
N PHE A 499 -59.21 -43.88 -17.75
CA PHE A 499 -60.56 -44.28 -18.19
C PHE A 499 -60.74 -45.80 -18.30
N ARG A 500 -61.76 -46.36 -17.67
CA ARG A 500 -62.03 -47.80 -17.77
C ARG A 500 -62.88 -48.07 -19.03
N ASP A 501 -62.75 -49.24 -19.63
CA ASP A 501 -63.68 -49.76 -20.64
C ASP A 501 -65.05 -50.07 -19.96
N THR A 502 -65.80 -49.03 -19.58
CA THR A 502 -67.09 -49.10 -18.87
C THR A 502 -68.02 -47.99 -19.35
N PHE A 503 -69.26 -48.00 -18.86
CA PHE A 503 -70.24 -46.95 -19.09
C PHE A 503 -70.05 -45.78 -18.13
N TYR A 504 -70.23 -44.56 -18.61
CA TYR A 504 -70.15 -43.33 -17.84
C TYR A 504 -71.41 -42.49 -18.01
N TRP A 505 -71.91 -41.93 -16.91
CA TRP A 505 -73.04 -41.00 -16.95
C TRP A 505 -72.67 -39.67 -17.64
N SER A 506 -73.61 -39.15 -18.43
CA SER A 506 -73.59 -37.76 -18.89
C SER A 506 -74.59 -36.90 -18.09
N SER A 507 -74.49 -35.58 -18.19
CA SER A 507 -75.46 -34.62 -17.66
C SER A 507 -76.65 -34.39 -18.60
N SER A 508 -76.74 -35.12 -19.71
CA SER A 508 -77.78 -34.97 -20.73
C SER A 508 -78.98 -35.86 -20.43
N ILE A 509 -80.11 -35.23 -20.12
CA ILE A 509 -81.40 -35.85 -19.84
C ILE A 509 -82.20 -35.83 -21.14
N GLU A 510 -82.58 -37.00 -21.63
CA GLU A 510 -83.36 -37.15 -22.87
C GLU A 510 -84.83 -36.81 -22.66
N ASP A 511 -85.40 -37.35 -21.57
CA ASP A 511 -86.79 -37.13 -21.20
C ASP A 511 -86.99 -37.21 -19.68
N LYS A 512 -88.25 -37.19 -19.27
CA LYS A 512 -88.71 -37.17 -17.87
C LYS A 512 -88.29 -38.35 -16.99
N ALA A 513 -87.70 -39.40 -17.57
CA ALA A 513 -87.19 -40.52 -16.80
C ALA A 513 -85.81 -41.01 -17.25
N THR A 514 -85.31 -40.58 -18.41
CA THR A 514 -84.15 -41.20 -19.05
C THR A 514 -82.96 -40.27 -19.25
N VAL A 515 -81.77 -40.85 -19.10
CA VAL A 515 -80.49 -40.13 -19.08
C VAL A 515 -79.50 -40.82 -19.99
N TRP A 516 -78.74 -40.03 -20.73
CA TRP A 516 -77.69 -40.51 -21.60
C TRP A 516 -76.43 -40.94 -20.84
N TYR A 517 -75.84 -42.03 -21.28
CA TYR A 517 -74.55 -42.53 -20.85
C TYR A 517 -73.79 -43.09 -22.06
N ILE A 518 -72.47 -43.11 -21.99
CA ILE A 518 -71.64 -43.63 -23.08
C ILE A 518 -70.75 -44.76 -22.60
N SER A 519 -70.63 -45.77 -23.45
CA SER A 519 -69.67 -46.86 -23.31
C SER A 519 -68.29 -46.39 -23.76
N PHE A 520 -67.29 -46.42 -22.89
CA PHE A 520 -65.91 -46.11 -23.29
C PHE A 520 -65.26 -47.30 -24.02
N SER A 521 -65.84 -48.51 -23.97
CA SER A 521 -65.27 -49.67 -24.67
C SER A 521 -65.41 -49.59 -26.21
N ASP A 522 -66.53 -49.03 -26.68
CA ASP A 522 -66.91 -48.99 -28.11
C ASP A 522 -67.53 -47.65 -28.56
N GLY A 523 -67.66 -46.67 -27.65
CA GLY A 523 -68.26 -45.36 -27.95
C GLY A 523 -69.78 -45.39 -28.07
N ASP A 524 -70.43 -46.50 -27.74
CA ASP A 524 -71.87 -46.66 -27.89
C ASP A 524 -72.64 -45.74 -26.93
N GLN A 525 -73.50 -44.89 -27.48
CA GLN A 525 -74.31 -43.94 -26.73
C GLN A 525 -75.68 -44.55 -26.48
N ARG A 526 -76.06 -44.62 -25.21
CA ARG A 526 -77.32 -45.21 -24.77
C ARG A 526 -78.01 -44.28 -23.79
N TYR A 527 -79.32 -44.47 -23.65
CA TYR A 527 -80.09 -43.86 -22.58
C TYR A 527 -80.86 -44.95 -21.85
N THR A 528 -81.00 -44.77 -20.56
CA THR A 528 -81.76 -45.68 -19.70
C THR A 528 -82.59 -44.85 -18.73
N ASP A 529 -83.55 -45.51 -18.10
CA ASP A 529 -84.16 -44.97 -16.89
C ASP A 529 -83.06 -44.55 -15.89
N CYS A 530 -83.19 -43.35 -15.33
CA CYS A 530 -82.28 -42.76 -14.35
C CYS A 530 -82.15 -43.58 -13.06
N ARG A 531 -83.04 -44.56 -12.84
CA ARG A 531 -83.06 -45.46 -11.69
C ARG A 531 -82.32 -46.76 -11.98
N GLY A 532 -81.62 -47.27 -10.97
CA GLY A 532 -81.16 -48.67 -10.96
C GLY A 532 -79.88 -49.00 -11.72
N LEU A 533 -79.22 -48.06 -12.40
CA LEU A 533 -77.85 -48.25 -12.90
C LEU A 533 -76.83 -47.52 -12.01
N TYR A 534 -75.76 -48.21 -11.66
CA TYR A 534 -74.64 -47.68 -10.88
C TYR A 534 -73.44 -47.51 -11.80
N LEU A 535 -73.19 -46.28 -12.26
CA LEU A 535 -72.12 -45.96 -13.21
C LEU A 535 -71.17 -44.91 -12.63
N PRO A 536 -69.88 -44.91 -13.01
CA PRO A 536 -68.96 -43.82 -12.71
C PRO A 536 -69.33 -42.52 -13.45
N VAL A 537 -68.86 -41.41 -12.89
CA VAL A 537 -68.87 -40.08 -13.51
C VAL A 537 -67.44 -39.57 -13.67
N ARG A 538 -67.26 -38.65 -14.61
CA ARG A 538 -66.00 -37.92 -14.77
C ARG A 538 -66.22 -36.46 -14.46
N ALA A 539 -65.37 -35.91 -13.60
CA ALA A 539 -65.33 -34.49 -13.33
C ALA A 539 -64.69 -33.74 -14.52
N VAL A 540 -65.42 -32.77 -15.05
CA VAL A 540 -64.97 -31.87 -16.12
C VAL A 540 -64.97 -30.42 -15.65
N ARG A 541 -64.05 -29.61 -16.16
CA ARG A 541 -63.90 -28.20 -15.84
C ARG A 541 -63.61 -27.37 -17.09
N ALA A 542 -64.17 -26.16 -17.14
CA ALA A 542 -63.95 -25.20 -18.24
C ALA A 542 -62.98 -24.09 -17.82
N PHE A 543 -62.14 -23.62 -18.75
CA PHE A 543 -61.19 -22.51 -18.53
C PHE A 543 -60.68 -21.84 -19.81
#